data_AF-A0A1Q6LTT9-F1
#
_entry.id   AF-A0A1Q6LTT9-F1
#
_cell.length_a   1.000
_cell.length_b   1.000
_cell.length_c   1.000
_cell.angle_alpha   90.00
_cell.angle_beta   90.00
_cell.angle_gamma   90.00
#
_symmetry.space_group_name_H-M   'P 1'
#
loop_
_entity.id
_entity.type
_entity.pdbx_description
1 polymer ?
#
loop_
_entity_poly.entity_id
_entity_poly.type
_entity_poly.pdbx_seq_one_letter_code
_entity_poly.pdbx_strand_id
1 'polypeptide(L)'
;MRALEQVDADDPVFVQGIADCVFEEPEGLVLLDYKTDRVKTEEELLARYRQQLMFYKTAVARTLQKPVHAVYLYSFCLSKPCEYK
;
A
#
# COMPACT_ATOMS: atom_id res chain seq x y z
N MET A 1 19.78 23.82 -24.47
CA MET A 1 19.01 22.60 -24.77
C MET A 1 19.73 21.45 -24.08
N ARG A 2 19.21 20.92 -22.96
CA ARG A 2 19.79 19.73 -22.32
C ARG A 2 19.26 18.52 -23.05
N ALA A 3 20.15 17.67 -23.56
CA ALA A 3 19.78 16.39 -24.14
C ALA A 3 19.04 15.58 -23.09
N LEU A 4 17.88 15.02 -23.43
CA LEU A 4 17.26 13.98 -22.63
C LEU A 4 18.17 12.76 -22.74
N GLU A 5 18.76 12.34 -21.63
CA GLU A 5 19.50 11.08 -21.54
C GLU A 5 18.56 9.94 -21.97
N GLN A 6 19.08 9.02 -22.79
CA GLN A 6 18.37 7.81 -23.19
C GLN A 6 18.11 6.99 -21.93
N VAL A 7 16.86 6.94 -21.49
CA VAL A 7 16.43 6.06 -20.40
C VAL A 7 16.26 4.68 -21.01
N ASP A 8 17.13 3.74 -20.64
CA ASP A 8 16.99 2.35 -21.06
C ASP A 8 15.78 1.73 -20.36
N ALA A 9 14.97 0.96 -21.09
CA ALA A 9 13.78 0.33 -20.51
C ALA A 9 14.11 -0.69 -19.40
N ASP A 10 15.35 -1.16 -19.38
CA ASP A 10 15.87 -2.15 -18.43
C ASP A 10 16.49 -1.51 -17.17
N ASP A 11 16.59 -0.18 -17.09
CA ASP A 11 17.10 0.47 -15.89
C ASP A 11 16.15 0.22 -14.69
N PRO A 12 16.67 -0.21 -13.53
CA PRO A 12 15.85 -0.52 -12.38
C PRO A 12 15.15 0.73 -11.87
N VAL A 13 13.81 0.72 -11.92
CA VAL A 13 12.99 1.80 -11.37
C VAL A 13 12.94 1.69 -9.86
N PHE A 14 13.37 2.75 -9.18
CA PHE A 14 13.29 2.84 -7.73
C PHE A 14 11.93 3.41 -7.29
N VAL A 15 11.17 2.63 -6.53
CA VAL A 15 9.86 3.04 -5.99
C VAL A 15 9.99 3.27 -4.49
N GLN A 16 9.66 4.49 -4.04
CA GLN A 16 9.64 4.87 -2.63
C GLN A 16 8.22 5.20 -2.18
N GLY A 17 7.90 4.85 -0.93
CA GLY A 17 6.63 5.16 -0.30
C GLY A 17 6.77 5.22 1.22
N ILE A 18 5.75 5.73 1.88
CA ILE A 18 5.66 5.82 3.35
C ILE A 18 4.39 5.06 3.74
N ALA A 19 4.55 4.02 4.55
CA ALA A 19 3.41 3.38 5.18
C ALA A 19 3.03 4.15 6.45
N ASP A 20 1.75 4.42 6.66
CA ASP A 20 1.27 5.13 7.85
C ASP A 20 1.51 4.31 9.13
N CYS A 21 1.19 3.01 9.08
CA CYS A 21 1.34 2.12 10.21
C CYS A 21 1.60 0.68 9.75
N VAL A 22 2.62 0.06 10.36
CA VAL A 22 2.91 -1.37 10.25
C VAL A 22 3.19 -1.87 11.66
N PHE A 23 2.50 -2.93 12.06
CA PHE A 23 2.67 -3.54 13.37
C PHE A 23 2.62 -5.07 13.26
N GLU A 24 3.04 -5.74 14.34
CA GLU A 24 3.17 -7.20 14.38
C GLU A 24 2.12 -7.81 15.32
N GLU A 25 1.47 -8.86 14.84
CA GLU A 25 0.58 -9.75 15.56
C GLU A 25 1.16 -11.18 15.53
N PRO A 26 0.67 -12.12 16.38
CA PRO A 26 1.15 -13.50 16.37
C PRO A 26 1.14 -14.18 14.98
N GLU A 27 0.19 -13.81 14.11
CA GLU A 27 0.01 -14.35 12.77
C GLU A 27 0.94 -13.72 11.71
N GLY A 28 1.50 -12.55 11.99
CA GLY A 28 2.39 -11.82 11.08
C GLY A 28 2.21 -10.30 11.13
N LEU A 29 2.70 -9.63 10.10
CA LEU A 29 2.60 -8.17 9.98
C LEU A 29 1.19 -7.76 9.55
N VAL A 30 0.70 -6.68 10.14
CA VAL A 30 -0.51 -5.98 9.72
C VAL A 30 -0.12 -4.62 9.18
N LEU A 31 -0.62 -4.29 7.99
CA LEU A 31 -0.46 -2.98 7.36
C LEU A 31 -1.75 -2.18 7.47
N LEU A 32 -1.64 -0.94 7.94
CA LEU A 32 -2.78 -0.03 8.08
C LEU A 32 -2.42 1.33 7.48
N ASP A 33 -3.30 1.83 6.61
CA ASP A 33 -3.20 3.16 5.99
C ASP A 33 -4.54 3.91 6.16
N TYR A 34 -4.46 5.21 6.42
CA TYR A 34 -5.64 6.03 6.74
C TYR A 34 -6.08 6.86 5.53
N LYS A 35 -7.36 6.73 5.15
CA LYS A 35 -7.93 7.44 3.99
C LYS A 35 -9.09 8.35 4.36
N THR A 36 -9.02 9.60 3.89
CA THR A 36 -10.07 10.61 4.04
C THR A 36 -10.97 10.72 2.81
N ASP A 37 -10.74 9.89 1.80
CA ASP A 37 -11.54 9.82 0.57
C ASP A 37 -13.03 9.71 0.88
N ARG A 38 -13.84 10.49 0.16
CA ARG A 38 -15.28 10.32 0.14
C ARG A 38 -15.63 9.20 -0.83
N VAL A 39 -16.16 8.11 -0.29
CA VAL A 39 -16.59 6.91 -1.02
C VAL A 39 -17.95 6.48 -0.52
N LYS A 40 -18.71 5.77 -1.36
CA LYS A 40 -20.02 5.23 -0.93
C LYS A 40 -19.91 3.84 -0.35
N THR A 41 -18.94 3.06 -0.82
CA THR A 41 -18.75 1.67 -0.39
C THR A 41 -17.29 1.35 -0.15
N GLU A 42 -17.05 0.26 0.56
CA GLU A 42 -15.72 -0.26 0.87
C GLU A 42 -14.99 -0.73 -0.39
N GLU A 43 -15.73 -1.37 -1.31
CA GLU A 43 -15.19 -1.90 -2.57
C GLU A 43 -14.66 -0.79 -3.47
N GLU A 44 -15.32 0.38 -3.48
CA GLU A 44 -14.85 1.56 -4.21
C GLU A 44 -13.46 2.01 -3.70
N LEU A 45 -13.30 2.08 -2.38
CA LEU A 45 -12.05 2.50 -1.76
C LEU A 45 -10.93 1.49 -2.02
N LEU A 46 -11.20 0.20 -1.78
CA LEU A 46 -10.24 -0.87 -1.99
C LEU A 46 -9.82 -0.98 -3.46
N ALA A 47 -10.75 -0.81 -4.41
CA ALA A 47 -10.44 -0.81 -5.84
C ALA A 47 -9.51 0.34 -6.23
N ARG A 48 -9.75 1.54 -5.70
CA ARG A 48 -8.92 2.74 -5.96
C ARG A 48 -7.47 2.54 -5.51
N TYR A 49 -7.26 1.86 -4.39
CA TYR A 49 -5.94 1.70 -3.77
C TYR A 49 -5.29 0.34 -3.99
N ARG A 50 -5.93 -0.58 -4.73
CA ARG A 50 -5.47 -1.95 -4.95
C ARG A 50 -3.99 -2.06 -5.34
N GLN A 51 -3.54 -1.27 -6.32
CA GLN A 51 -2.15 -1.31 -6.78
C GLN A 51 -1.18 -0.87 -5.67
N GLN A 52 -1.48 0.23 -4.97
CA GLN A 52 -0.64 0.70 -3.86
C GLN A 52 -0.56 -0.34 -2.73
N LEU A 53 -1.69 -0.93 -2.35
CA LEU A 53 -1.74 -1.97 -1.32
C LEU A 53 -0.89 -3.19 -1.68
N MET A 54 -0.92 -3.62 -2.96
CA MET A 54 -0.05 -4.69 -3.45
C MET A 54 1.44 -4.35 -3.38
N PHE A 55 1.81 -3.12 -3.77
CA PHE A 55 3.19 -2.65 -3.66
C PHE A 55 3.66 -2.62 -2.20
N TYR A 56 2.84 -2.07 -1.30
CA TYR A 56 3.18 -1.96 0.12
C TYR A 56 3.29 -3.32 0.80
N LYS A 57 2.32 -4.22 0.55
CA LYS A 57 2.38 -5.60 1.05
C LYS A 57 3.70 -6.28 0.66
N THR A 58 4.11 -6.11 -0.59
CA THR A 58 5.36 -6.70 -1.11
C THR A 58 6.60 -6.04 -0.50
N ALA A 59 6.63 -4.70 -0.46
CA ALA A 59 7.76 -3.94 0.04
C ALA A 59 7.99 -4.19 1.54
N VAL A 60 6.93 -4.14 2.35
CA VAL A 60 6.97 -4.36 3.80
C VAL A 60 7.40 -5.79 4.12
N ALA A 61 6.80 -6.79 3.48
CA ALA A 61 7.18 -8.18 3.72
C ALA A 61 8.67 -8.45 3.41
N ARG A 62 9.18 -7.88 2.32
CA ARG A 62 10.60 -8.00 1.94
C ARG A 62 11.54 -7.23 2.88
N THR A 63 11.16 -6.01 3.26
CA THR A 63 11.99 -5.13 4.09
C THR A 63 12.12 -5.67 5.51
N LEU A 64 11.01 -6.14 6.08
CA LEU A 64 10.96 -6.63 7.46
C LEU A 64 11.17 -8.15 7.58
N GLN A 65 11.33 -8.85 6.46
CA GLN A 65 11.58 -10.31 6.40
C GLN A 65 10.51 -11.14 7.15
N LYS A 66 9.25 -10.70 7.09
CA LYS A 66 8.09 -11.35 7.74
C LYS A 66 6.87 -11.33 6.82
N PRO A 67 5.97 -12.32 6.89
CA PRO A 67 4.75 -12.30 6.09
C PRO A 67 3.82 -11.17 6.55
N VAL A 68 3.13 -10.56 5.59
CA VAL A 68 2.02 -9.63 5.86
C VAL A 68 0.73 -10.45 5.84
N HIS A 69 0.15 -10.65 7.02
CA HIS A 69 -1.06 -11.43 7.23
C HIS A 69 -2.31 -10.66 6.80
N ALA A 70 -2.41 -9.38 7.15
CA ALA A 70 -3.57 -8.54 6.86
C ALA A 70 -3.18 -7.14 6.38
N VAL A 71 -4.04 -6.53 5.56
CA VAL A 71 -3.88 -5.19 5.01
C VAL A 71 -5.20 -4.45 5.09
N TYR A 72 -5.20 -3.27 5.71
CA TYR A 72 -6.38 -2.46 5.94
C TYR A 72 -6.22 -1.04 5.43
N LEU A 73 -7.33 -0.49 4.95
CA LEU A 73 -7.54 0.95 4.84
C LEU A 73 -8.54 1.38 5.90
N TYR A 74 -8.16 2.28 6.81
CA TYR A 74 -9.16 2.91 7.66
C TYR A 74 -9.83 4.06 6.91
N SER A 75 -11.11 3.91 6.60
CA SER A 75 -11.89 4.95 5.93
C SER A 75 -12.49 5.88 6.97
N PHE A 76 -12.12 7.15 6.94
CA PHE A 76 -12.81 8.17 7.75
C PHE A 76 -14.23 8.44 7.25
N CYS A 77 -14.47 8.33 5.94
CA CYS A 77 -15.81 8.53 5.37
C CYS A 77 -16.79 7.43 5.79
N LEU A 78 -16.33 6.18 5.85
CA LEU A 78 -17.16 5.04 6.27
C LEU A 78 -17.04 4.75 7.78
N SER A 79 -16.11 5.41 8.47
CA SER A 79 -15.79 5.23 9.90
C SER A 79 -15.49 3.77 10.28
N LYS A 80 -14.78 3.04 9.41
CA LYS A 80 -14.45 1.63 9.61
C LYS A 80 -13.15 1.23 8.93
N PRO A 81 -12.48 0.17 9.41
CA PRO A 81 -11.45 -0.52 8.63
C PRO A 81 -12.10 -1.25 7.44
N CYS A 82 -11.44 -1.17 6.29
CA CYS A 82 -11.77 -1.85 5.05
C CYS A 82 -10.64 -2.84 4.75
N GLU A 83 -10.95 -4.13 4.65
CA GLU A 83 -9.93 -5.18 4.54
C GLU A 83 -9.64 -5.53 3.08
N TYR A 84 -8.35 -5.52 2.72
CA TYR A 84 -7.92 -6.01 1.42
C TYR A 84 -7.71 -7.53 1.47
N LYS A 85 -8.58 -8.25 0.76
CA LYS A 85 -8.56 -9.71 0.63
C LYS A 85 -7.67 -10.18 -0.52
#